data_AF-A0A101XSC1-F1
#
_entry.id   AF-A0A101XSC1-F1
#
_cell.length_a   1.000
_cell.length_b   1.000
_cell.length_c   1.000
_cell.angle_alpha   90.00
_cell.angle_beta   90.00
_cell.angle_gamma   90.00
#
_symmetry.space_group_name_H-M   'P 1'
#
loop_
_entity.id
_entity.type
_entity.pdbx_description
1 polymer ?
#
loop_
_entity_poly.entity_id
_entity_poly.type
_entity_poly.pdbx_seq_one_letter_code
_entity_poly.pdbx_strand_id
1 'polypeptide(L)'
;MNMSGLNNTQILSVYYSTLMIVVWILFFTIFVVSFMTFIFKWVGQQAEEMDLKQNPTVLKGGRRVPLRLISGGGKKIPQARHHLQVGWYVLWYGLGAIWFIDGLLQAQPDMALPLFVKLVFKPLAEAQPEWLKHVMEFGIILWNKNTVTSNIGAVLIQVGIGLAMLTGRTRIWGKIAVYTSLIWSLVIWIFGEGMGNLFSNPSFFNGTPGAALIYAVLSLFLILPKRYWLEGHIARFSLRSLSVMWIFLAIAELIPANGYYTPNGLFSIIATLSNMPQPQFISTSLESIASAIFRDPVAWNIGFSLIMLMLGVMGFFVKSRKVFLTLTMIWLAFSWWLGQDFGFFGGMGTDLNMSPLLALMYVACWWYGGARDDEHLIVRSVNKKETLHAHRG
;
A
#
# COMPACT_ATOMS: atom_id res chain seq x y z
N MET A 1 -0.42 24.68 -25.72
CA MET A 1 -0.52 24.03 -27.06
C MET A 1 -0.94 25.07 -28.07
N ASN A 2 -0.21 25.24 -29.17
CA ASN A 2 -0.63 26.15 -30.25
C ASN A 2 -1.80 25.51 -31.00
N MET A 3 -3.00 26.11 -30.92
CA MET A 3 -4.25 25.53 -31.42
C MET A 3 -4.58 25.95 -32.85
N SER A 4 -3.71 26.74 -33.50
CA SER A 4 -4.00 27.45 -34.76
C SER A 4 -4.10 26.57 -36.02
N GLY A 5 -4.18 25.24 -35.89
CA GLY A 5 -4.28 24.30 -37.02
C GLY A 5 -5.16 23.07 -36.76
N LEU A 6 -5.88 23.01 -35.64
CA LEU A 6 -6.75 21.88 -35.31
C LEU A 6 -8.16 22.15 -35.85
N ASN A 7 -8.79 21.11 -36.43
CA ASN A 7 -10.20 21.21 -36.82
C ASN A 7 -11.10 21.20 -35.56
N ASN A 8 -12.36 21.65 -35.72
CA ASN A 8 -13.30 21.78 -34.59
C ASN A 8 -13.48 20.47 -33.80
N THR A 9 -13.39 19.31 -34.45
CA THR A 9 -13.49 17.98 -33.83
C THR A 9 -12.26 17.64 -32.98
N GLN A 10 -11.07 17.99 -33.42
CA GLN A 10 -9.82 17.82 -32.66
C GLN A 10 -9.77 18.75 -31.45
N ILE A 11 -10.23 20.00 -31.61
CA ILE A 11 -10.37 20.93 -30.49
C ILE A 11 -11.35 20.37 -29.46
N LEU A 12 -12.52 19.89 -29.90
CA LEU A 12 -13.51 19.28 -29.00
C LEU A 12 -12.95 18.05 -28.28
N SER A 13 -12.19 17.20 -28.97
CA SER A 13 -11.52 16.02 -28.41
C SER A 13 -10.52 16.40 -27.31
N VAL A 14 -9.71 17.44 -27.53
CA VAL A 14 -8.74 17.93 -26.53
C VAL A 14 -9.46 18.52 -25.32
N TYR A 15 -10.49 19.34 -25.54
CA TYR A 15 -11.29 19.90 -24.44
C TYR A 15 -12.05 18.83 -23.66
N TYR A 16 -12.65 17.86 -24.36
CA TYR A 16 -13.37 16.76 -23.73
C TYR A 16 -12.43 15.87 -22.92
N SER A 17 -11.26 15.52 -23.47
CA SER A 17 -10.27 14.70 -22.77
C SER A 17 -9.73 15.45 -21.55
N THR A 18 -9.40 16.73 -21.68
CA THR A 18 -8.90 17.56 -20.56
C THR A 18 -9.97 17.74 -19.48
N LEU A 19 -11.22 18.01 -19.86
CA LEU A 19 -12.34 18.15 -18.93
C LEU A 19 -12.64 16.82 -18.22
N MET A 20 -12.66 15.71 -18.96
CA MET A 20 -12.87 14.39 -18.40
C MET A 20 -11.75 14.00 -17.44
N ILE A 21 -10.49 14.32 -17.76
CA ILE A 21 -9.34 14.14 -16.86
C ILE A 21 -9.53 14.96 -15.57
N VAL A 22 -9.89 16.25 -15.67
CA VAL A 22 -10.10 17.11 -14.48
C VAL A 22 -11.27 16.61 -13.64
N VAL A 23 -12.39 16.24 -14.27
CA VAL A 23 -13.56 15.67 -13.58
C VAL A 23 -13.19 14.35 -12.93
N TRP A 24 -12.40 13.51 -13.61
CA TRP A 24 -11.90 12.26 -13.04
C TRP A 24 -10.99 12.49 -11.85
N ILE A 25 -10.01 13.40 -11.94
CA ILE A 25 -9.09 13.73 -10.85
C ILE A 25 -9.86 14.25 -9.64
N LEU A 26 -10.82 15.16 -9.86
CA LEU A 26 -11.64 15.72 -8.78
C LEU A 26 -12.54 14.65 -8.14
N PHE A 27 -13.24 13.88 -8.97
CA PHE A 27 -14.07 12.78 -8.50
C PHE A 27 -13.23 11.79 -7.69
N PHE A 28 -12.09 11.39 -8.23
CA PHE A 28 -11.17 10.45 -7.61
C PHE A 28 -10.61 10.99 -6.30
N THR A 29 -10.09 12.22 -6.28
CA THR A 29 -9.53 12.83 -5.06
C THR A 29 -10.59 12.95 -3.97
N ILE A 30 -11.78 13.46 -4.31
CA ILE A 30 -12.89 13.60 -3.37
C ILE A 30 -13.35 12.22 -2.89
N PHE A 31 -13.50 11.26 -3.79
CA PHE A 31 -13.92 9.91 -3.47
C PHE A 31 -12.91 9.22 -2.57
N VAL A 32 -11.62 9.23 -2.90
CA VAL A 32 -10.55 8.62 -2.11
C VAL A 32 -10.46 9.25 -0.72
N VAL A 33 -10.45 10.57 -0.61
CA VAL A 33 -10.38 11.25 0.70
C VAL A 33 -11.63 10.96 1.53
N SER A 34 -12.81 11.04 0.92
CA SER A 34 -14.08 10.77 1.62
C SER A 34 -14.20 9.32 2.04
N PHE A 35 -13.79 8.40 1.16
CA PHE A 35 -13.83 6.97 1.39
C PHE A 35 -12.80 6.54 2.44
N MET A 36 -11.57 7.06 2.39
CA MET A 36 -10.56 6.84 3.41
C MET A 36 -11.01 7.39 4.77
N THR A 37 -11.55 8.61 4.80
CA THR A 37 -12.07 9.21 6.05
C THR A 37 -13.24 8.39 6.60
N PHE A 38 -14.12 7.90 5.72
CA PHE A 38 -15.20 6.98 6.11
C PHE A 38 -14.65 5.66 6.65
N ILE A 39 -13.71 5.03 5.97
CA ILE A 39 -13.08 3.78 6.39
C ILE A 39 -12.40 3.97 7.75
N PHE A 40 -11.60 5.02 7.95
CA PHE A 40 -10.94 5.27 9.23
C PHE A 40 -11.92 5.56 10.35
N LYS A 41 -12.95 6.38 10.09
CA LYS A 41 -14.01 6.68 11.08
C LYS A 41 -14.81 5.43 11.42
N TRP A 42 -15.16 4.63 10.42
CA TRP A 42 -15.94 3.42 10.57
C TRP A 42 -15.12 2.30 11.25
N VAL A 43 -13.84 2.13 10.90
CA VAL A 43 -12.92 1.22 11.60
C VAL A 43 -12.73 1.66 13.05
N GLY A 44 -12.61 2.96 13.32
CA GLY A 44 -12.59 3.51 14.68
C GLY A 44 -13.86 3.17 15.46
N GLN A 45 -15.04 3.36 14.84
CA GLN A 45 -16.33 3.00 15.43
C GLN A 45 -16.46 1.49 15.68
N GLN A 46 -15.99 0.65 14.75
CA GLN A 46 -16.02 -0.80 14.92
C GLN A 46 -15.06 -1.26 16.03
N ALA A 47 -13.90 -0.62 16.17
CA ALA A 47 -12.99 -0.86 17.28
C ALA A 47 -13.66 -0.50 18.63
N GLU A 48 -14.38 0.62 18.68
CA GLU A 48 -15.12 1.06 19.86
C GLU A 48 -16.31 0.13 20.19
N GLU A 49 -17.08 -0.31 19.18
CA GLU A 49 -18.18 -1.27 19.37
C GLU A 49 -17.68 -2.65 19.83
N MET A 50 -16.53 -3.11 19.33
CA MET A 50 -15.90 -4.35 19.79
C MET A 50 -15.41 -4.22 21.23
N ASP A 51 -14.84 -3.07 21.61
CA ASP A 51 -14.42 -2.80 22.99
C ASP A 51 -15.63 -2.75 23.93
N LEU A 52 -16.74 -2.09 23.52
CA LEU A 52 -17.98 -2.04 24.30
C LEU A 52 -18.65 -3.41 24.49
N LYS A 53 -18.58 -4.29 23.49
CA LYS A 53 -19.09 -5.67 23.60
C LYS A 53 -18.21 -6.57 24.48
N GLN A 54 -16.92 -6.25 24.62
CA GLN A 54 -15.96 -7.05 25.38
C GLN A 54 -15.74 -6.52 26.81
N ASN A 55 -15.88 -5.21 27.02
CA ASN A 55 -15.81 -4.50 28.29
C ASN A 55 -17.09 -3.68 28.48
N PRO A 56 -18.19 -4.29 28.95
CA PRO A 56 -19.44 -3.56 29.12
C PRO A 56 -19.24 -2.39 30.09
N THR A 57 -19.60 -1.17 29.68
CA THR A 57 -19.54 0.03 30.53
C THR A 57 -20.95 0.50 30.87
N VAL A 58 -21.16 1.05 32.07
CA VAL A 58 -22.43 1.72 32.45
C VAL A 58 -22.19 3.22 32.50
N LEU A 59 -23.14 3.99 31.97
CA LEU A 59 -23.14 5.44 32.10
C LEU A 59 -23.58 5.84 33.51
N LYS A 60 -22.67 6.45 34.28
CA LYS A 60 -22.96 7.00 35.62
C LYS A 60 -22.60 8.48 35.62
N GLY A 61 -23.61 9.35 35.75
CA GLY A 61 -23.42 10.80 35.76
C GLY A 61 -22.78 11.38 34.49
N GLY A 62 -23.10 10.83 33.32
CA GLY A 62 -22.55 11.28 32.03
C GLY A 62 -21.13 10.77 31.70
N ARG A 63 -20.50 9.99 32.60
CA ARG A 63 -19.22 9.31 32.33
C ARG A 63 -19.43 7.80 32.18
N ARG A 64 -18.77 7.19 31.18
CA ARG A 64 -18.73 5.73 31.03
C ARG A 64 -17.84 5.14 32.13
N VAL A 65 -18.41 4.27 32.96
CA VAL A 65 -17.70 3.55 34.02
C VAL A 65 -17.64 2.06 33.65
N PRO A 66 -16.46 1.43 33.62
CA PRO A 66 -16.35 0.02 33.28
C PRO A 66 -17.04 -0.88 34.32
N LEU A 67 -17.87 -1.84 33.86
CA LEU A 67 -18.37 -2.90 34.72
C LEU A 67 -17.22 -3.85 35.04
N ARG A 68 -16.73 -3.81 36.28
CA ARG A 68 -15.92 -4.90 36.81
C ARG A 68 -16.84 -6.06 37.15
N LEU A 69 -16.75 -7.15 36.38
CA LEU A 69 -17.22 -8.46 36.83
C LEU A 69 -16.41 -8.86 38.07
N ILE A 70 -17.04 -8.81 39.25
CA ILE A 70 -16.44 -9.30 40.49
C ILE A 70 -16.50 -10.84 40.43
N SER A 71 -15.39 -11.47 40.03
CA SER A 71 -15.26 -12.92 40.06
C SER A 71 -15.12 -13.39 41.50
N GLY A 72 -16.06 -14.22 41.97
CA GLY A 72 -15.83 -15.11 43.10
C GLY A 72 -14.58 -15.96 42.87
N GLY A 73 -13.87 -16.28 43.94
CA GLY A 73 -12.56 -16.93 43.92
C GLY A 73 -12.53 -18.21 43.10
N GLY A 74 -11.70 -18.21 42.07
CA GLY A 74 -11.43 -19.37 41.20
C GLY A 74 -10.25 -19.04 40.31
N LYS A 75 -9.37 -20.04 40.08
CA LYS A 75 -8.09 -20.01 39.34
C LYS A 75 -7.92 -18.86 38.36
N LYS A 76 -6.74 -18.21 38.40
CA LYS A 76 -6.25 -17.20 37.43
C LYS A 76 -6.74 -17.53 36.02
N ILE A 77 -7.83 -16.90 35.60
CA ILE A 77 -8.14 -16.77 34.18
C ILE A 77 -7.15 -15.70 33.71
N PRO A 78 -6.22 -16.01 32.80
CA PRO A 78 -5.41 -14.97 32.20
C PRO A 78 -6.41 -13.97 31.63
N GLN A 79 -6.41 -12.74 32.12
CA GLN A 79 -7.10 -11.66 31.41
C GLN A 79 -6.42 -11.59 30.06
N ALA A 80 -7.03 -12.22 29.05
CA ALA A 80 -6.62 -12.09 27.68
C ALA A 80 -6.76 -10.62 27.35
N ARG A 81 -5.66 -9.87 27.39
CA ARG A 81 -5.57 -8.58 26.71
C ARG A 81 -5.82 -8.92 25.24
N HIS A 82 -7.08 -8.83 24.82
CA HIS A 82 -7.48 -9.11 23.45
C HIS A 82 -6.74 -8.11 22.57
N HIS A 83 -5.69 -8.59 21.89
CA HIS A 83 -4.98 -7.85 20.87
C HIS A 83 -5.99 -7.46 19.81
N LEU A 84 -6.46 -6.21 19.84
CA LEU A 84 -7.40 -5.69 18.86
C LEU A 84 -6.89 -6.01 17.45
N GLN A 85 -7.71 -6.71 16.65
CA GLN A 85 -7.39 -7.12 15.27
C GLN A 85 -7.36 -5.92 14.29
N VAL A 86 -7.12 -4.70 14.79
CA VAL A 86 -7.18 -3.45 14.01
C VAL A 86 -6.28 -3.55 12.78
N GLY A 87 -5.07 -4.11 12.92
CA GLY A 87 -4.18 -4.33 11.77
C GLY A 87 -4.78 -5.19 10.66
N TRP A 88 -5.47 -6.27 11.02
CA TRP A 88 -6.15 -7.13 10.04
C TRP A 88 -7.30 -6.39 9.35
N TYR A 89 -8.08 -5.60 10.10
CA TYR A 89 -9.18 -4.81 9.53
C TYR A 89 -8.68 -3.68 8.62
N VAL A 90 -7.66 -2.94 9.07
CA VAL A 90 -6.99 -1.92 8.26
C VAL A 90 -6.51 -2.52 6.96
N LEU A 91 -5.85 -3.68 7.01
CA LEU A 91 -5.38 -4.35 5.82
C LEU A 91 -6.53 -4.82 4.92
N TRP A 92 -7.57 -5.45 5.47
CA TRP A 92 -8.72 -5.92 4.71
C TRP A 92 -9.40 -4.78 3.93
N TYR A 93 -9.74 -3.70 4.63
CA TYR A 93 -10.47 -2.59 4.05
C TYR A 93 -9.59 -1.70 3.19
N GLY A 94 -8.34 -1.48 3.59
CA GLY A 94 -7.36 -0.76 2.78
C GLY A 94 -7.09 -1.48 1.47
N LEU A 95 -6.84 -2.78 1.49
CA LEU A 95 -6.56 -3.54 0.26
C LEU A 95 -7.77 -3.57 -0.68
N GLY A 96 -8.98 -3.75 -0.13
CA GLY A 96 -10.21 -3.68 -0.92
C GLY A 96 -10.46 -2.29 -1.51
N ALA A 97 -10.09 -1.23 -0.78
CA ALA A 97 -10.19 0.15 -1.27
C ALA A 97 -9.23 0.41 -2.44
N ILE A 98 -7.96 0.03 -2.29
CA ILE A 98 -6.95 0.27 -3.32
C ILE A 98 -7.28 -0.55 -4.57
N TRP A 99 -7.71 -1.81 -4.46
CA TRP A 99 -8.18 -2.56 -5.64
C TRP A 99 -9.35 -1.90 -6.37
N PHE A 100 -10.31 -1.37 -5.62
CA PHE A 100 -11.45 -0.68 -6.21
C PHE A 100 -10.99 0.57 -6.95
N ILE A 101 -10.09 1.33 -6.34
CA ILE A 101 -9.44 2.52 -6.91
C ILE A 101 -8.66 2.16 -8.17
N ASP A 102 -7.79 1.16 -8.13
CA ASP A 102 -7.00 0.71 -9.27
C ASP A 102 -7.89 0.28 -10.43
N GLY A 103 -8.99 -0.45 -10.14
CA GLY A 103 -9.96 -0.82 -11.16
C GLY A 103 -10.62 0.38 -11.84
N LEU A 104 -10.83 1.47 -11.10
CA LEU A 104 -11.31 2.74 -11.66
C LEU A 104 -10.21 3.44 -12.48
N LEU A 105 -8.95 3.42 -12.03
CA LEU A 105 -7.82 3.96 -12.77
C LEU A 105 -7.55 3.21 -14.08
N GLN A 106 -7.69 1.89 -14.06
CA GLN A 106 -7.59 1.02 -15.24
C GLN A 106 -8.66 1.34 -16.29
N ALA A 107 -9.77 2.00 -15.91
CA ALA A 107 -10.83 2.41 -16.83
C ALA A 107 -10.50 3.69 -17.63
N GLN A 108 -9.28 4.23 -17.50
CA GLN A 108 -8.82 5.35 -18.31
C GLN A 108 -8.87 5.02 -19.82
N PRO A 109 -9.26 5.97 -20.69
CA PRO A 109 -9.46 5.69 -22.12
C PRO A 109 -8.21 5.15 -22.84
N ASP A 110 -7.01 5.67 -22.50
CA ASP A 110 -5.78 5.29 -23.18
C ASP A 110 -5.34 3.85 -22.87
N MET A 111 -5.83 3.28 -21.76
CA MET A 111 -5.60 1.88 -21.36
C MET A 111 -6.23 0.86 -22.30
N ALA A 112 -7.30 1.25 -23.00
CA ALA A 112 -7.97 0.39 -23.98
C ALA A 112 -7.30 0.43 -25.36
N LEU A 113 -6.30 1.30 -25.57
CA LEU A 113 -5.63 1.48 -26.85
C LEU A 113 -4.38 0.61 -26.97
N PRO A 114 -3.99 0.19 -28.19
CA PRO A 114 -2.69 -0.45 -28.44
C PRO A 114 -1.48 0.39 -28.00
N LEU A 115 -1.70 1.69 -27.79
CA LEU A 115 -0.70 2.63 -27.29
C LEU A 115 -0.17 2.22 -25.91
N PHE A 116 -1.04 1.75 -25.01
CA PHE A 116 -0.65 1.26 -23.69
C PHE A 116 0.40 0.15 -23.78
N VAL A 117 0.19 -0.83 -24.66
CA VAL A 117 1.15 -1.93 -24.86
C VAL A 117 2.47 -1.44 -25.44
N LYS A 118 2.42 -0.48 -26.38
CA LYS A 118 3.61 0.10 -27.01
C LYS A 118 4.44 0.93 -26.03
N LEU A 119 3.80 1.67 -25.14
CA LEU A 119 4.47 2.63 -24.25
C LEU A 119 4.82 2.04 -22.88
N VAL A 120 4.10 1.02 -22.42
CA VAL A 120 4.31 0.44 -21.08
C VAL A 120 4.94 -0.95 -21.18
N PHE A 121 4.25 -1.91 -21.80
CA PHE A 121 4.71 -3.31 -21.76
C PHE A 121 5.95 -3.59 -22.61
N LYS A 122 6.03 -3.06 -23.83
CA LYS A 122 7.16 -3.34 -24.73
C LYS A 122 8.50 -2.83 -24.18
N PRO A 123 8.65 -1.54 -23.79
CA PRO A 123 9.91 -1.05 -23.24
C PRO A 123 10.29 -1.79 -21.96
N LEU A 124 9.30 -2.12 -21.12
CA LEU A 124 9.54 -2.88 -19.90
C LEU A 124 10.07 -4.28 -20.19
N ALA A 125 9.48 -5.01 -21.14
CA ALA A 125 9.93 -6.34 -21.54
C ALA A 125 11.32 -6.33 -22.19
N GLU A 126 11.63 -5.29 -22.98
CA GLU A 126 12.94 -5.11 -23.61
C GLU A 126 14.07 -4.83 -22.59
N ALA A 127 13.73 -4.26 -21.44
CA ALA A 127 14.67 -4.03 -20.35
C ALA A 127 14.94 -5.28 -19.48
N GLN A 128 14.21 -6.38 -19.66
CA GLN A 128 14.37 -7.60 -18.88
C GLN A 128 15.37 -8.59 -19.50
N PRO A 129 15.94 -9.51 -18.71
CA PRO A 129 16.68 -10.65 -19.24
C PRO A 129 15.84 -11.48 -20.21
N GLU A 130 16.52 -12.13 -21.15
CA GLU A 130 15.89 -12.84 -22.26
C GLU A 130 14.81 -13.84 -21.82
N TRP A 131 15.03 -14.63 -20.77
CA TRP A 131 14.05 -15.60 -20.28
C TRP A 131 12.75 -14.93 -19.81
N LEU A 132 12.84 -13.79 -19.11
CA LEU A 132 11.68 -13.07 -18.58
C LEU A 132 10.98 -12.29 -19.69
N LYS A 133 11.75 -11.72 -20.61
CA LYS A 133 11.22 -11.10 -21.82
C LYS A 133 10.32 -12.06 -22.60
N HIS A 134 10.75 -13.31 -22.83
CA HIS A 134 9.91 -14.31 -23.52
C HIS A 134 8.61 -14.61 -22.77
N VAL A 135 8.64 -14.68 -21.44
CA VAL A 135 7.43 -14.85 -20.61
C VAL A 135 6.50 -13.65 -20.75
N MET A 136 7.03 -12.44 -20.68
CA MET A 136 6.25 -11.21 -20.86
C MET A 136 5.66 -11.10 -22.27
N GLU A 137 6.43 -11.44 -23.31
CA GLU A 137 5.97 -11.43 -24.71
C GLU A 137 4.77 -12.34 -24.92
N PHE A 138 4.71 -13.51 -24.27
CA PHE A 138 3.51 -14.35 -24.27
C PHE A 138 2.29 -13.61 -23.72
N GLY A 139 2.44 -12.90 -22.60
CA GLY A 139 1.38 -12.07 -22.02
C GLY A 139 0.96 -10.92 -22.94
N ILE A 140 1.93 -10.24 -23.56
CA ILE A 140 1.72 -9.16 -24.53
C ILE A 140 0.94 -9.66 -25.74
N ILE A 141 1.27 -10.85 -26.27
CA ILE A 141 0.55 -11.47 -27.38
C ILE A 141 -0.90 -11.75 -26.99
N LEU A 142 -1.14 -12.34 -25.81
CA LEU A 142 -2.50 -12.61 -25.33
C LEU A 142 -3.32 -11.32 -25.16
N TRP A 143 -2.74 -10.28 -24.55
CA TRP A 143 -3.39 -8.99 -24.36
C TRP A 143 -3.75 -8.32 -25.69
N ASN A 144 -2.87 -8.41 -26.69
CA ASN A 144 -3.07 -7.80 -28.00
C ASN A 144 -4.09 -8.52 -28.89
N LYS A 145 -4.52 -9.75 -28.58
CA LYS A 145 -5.58 -10.42 -29.35
C LYS A 145 -6.86 -9.59 -29.36
N ASN A 146 -7.18 -8.95 -28.24
CA ASN A 146 -8.25 -7.97 -28.13
C ASN A 146 -7.96 -7.05 -26.94
N THR A 147 -7.27 -5.94 -27.19
CA THR A 147 -6.82 -4.98 -26.16
C THR A 147 -7.99 -4.40 -25.38
N VAL A 148 -9.09 -4.06 -26.06
CA VAL A 148 -10.28 -3.46 -25.43
C VAL A 148 -10.94 -4.47 -24.48
N THR A 149 -11.18 -5.70 -24.94
CA THR A 149 -11.77 -6.74 -24.09
C THR A 149 -10.86 -7.12 -22.92
N SER A 150 -9.55 -7.19 -23.15
CA SER A 150 -8.57 -7.46 -22.09
C SER A 150 -8.59 -6.36 -21.03
N ASN A 151 -8.63 -5.09 -21.44
CA ASN A 151 -8.73 -3.96 -20.51
C ASN A 151 -10.03 -3.97 -19.71
N ILE A 152 -11.17 -4.19 -20.37
CA ILE A 152 -12.47 -4.33 -19.69
C ILE A 152 -12.43 -5.49 -18.68
N GLY A 153 -11.84 -6.61 -19.06
CA GLY A 153 -11.64 -7.75 -18.16
C GLY A 153 -10.82 -7.37 -16.92
N ALA A 154 -9.71 -6.65 -17.10
CA ALA A 154 -8.89 -6.16 -16.01
C ALA A 154 -9.69 -5.22 -15.07
N VAL A 155 -10.41 -4.23 -15.63
CA VAL A 155 -11.28 -3.33 -14.85
C VAL A 155 -12.28 -4.12 -14.01
N LEU A 156 -13.00 -5.06 -14.63
CA LEU A 156 -14.03 -5.85 -13.94
C LEU A 156 -13.44 -6.72 -12.83
N ILE A 157 -12.27 -7.32 -13.05
CA ILE A 157 -11.56 -8.11 -12.04
C ILE A 157 -11.17 -7.23 -10.86
N GLN A 158 -10.51 -6.09 -11.11
CA GLN A 158 -10.00 -5.20 -10.06
C GLN A 158 -11.14 -4.57 -9.24
N VAL A 159 -12.14 -3.98 -9.91
CA VAL A 159 -13.34 -3.44 -9.25
C VAL A 159 -14.09 -4.55 -8.51
N GLY A 160 -14.22 -5.73 -9.11
CA GLY A 160 -14.87 -6.88 -8.52
C GLY A 160 -14.19 -7.35 -7.24
N ILE A 161 -12.85 -7.45 -7.23
CA ILE A 161 -12.06 -7.75 -6.03
C ILE A 161 -12.34 -6.71 -4.95
N GLY A 162 -12.19 -5.43 -5.29
CA GLY A 162 -12.35 -4.33 -4.33
C GLY A 162 -13.75 -4.32 -3.69
N LEU A 163 -14.81 -4.34 -4.50
CA LEU A 163 -16.19 -4.36 -4.00
C LEU A 163 -16.51 -5.62 -3.18
N ALA A 164 -16.04 -6.79 -3.64
CA ALA A 164 -16.29 -8.04 -2.93
C ALA A 164 -15.57 -8.07 -1.57
N MET A 165 -14.36 -7.50 -1.45
CA MET A 165 -13.69 -7.35 -0.16
C MET A 165 -14.42 -6.35 0.75
N LEU A 166 -14.74 -5.16 0.24
CA LEU A 166 -15.38 -4.09 1.01
C LEU A 166 -16.76 -4.48 1.55
N THR A 167 -17.55 -5.21 0.76
CA THR A 167 -18.91 -5.63 1.14
C THR A 167 -18.98 -7.03 1.75
N GLY A 168 -17.96 -7.86 1.53
CA GLY A 168 -18.01 -9.30 1.76
C GLY A 168 -17.22 -9.81 2.95
N ARG A 169 -16.77 -8.96 3.88
CA ARG A 169 -15.87 -9.34 5.00
C ARG A 169 -16.23 -10.66 5.70
N THR A 170 -17.50 -10.87 6.02
CA THR A 170 -17.99 -12.07 6.72
C THR A 170 -18.60 -13.11 5.78
N ARG A 171 -18.69 -12.78 4.49
CA ARG A 171 -19.37 -13.56 3.44
C ARG A 171 -18.34 -14.34 2.62
N ILE A 172 -18.80 -15.39 1.93
CA ILE A 172 -17.92 -16.27 1.17
C ILE A 172 -17.21 -15.53 0.01
N TRP A 173 -17.90 -14.60 -0.64
CA TRP A 173 -17.32 -13.84 -1.76
C TRP A 173 -16.19 -12.91 -1.34
N GLY A 174 -16.19 -12.37 -0.12
CA GLY A 174 -15.04 -11.61 0.37
C GLY A 174 -13.81 -12.49 0.54
N LYS A 175 -13.98 -13.76 0.96
CA LYS A 175 -12.87 -14.73 1.01
C LYS A 175 -12.37 -15.06 -0.39
N ILE A 176 -13.28 -15.34 -1.33
CA ILE A 176 -12.93 -15.59 -2.73
C ILE A 176 -12.14 -14.40 -3.30
N ALA A 177 -12.57 -13.17 -3.03
CA ALA A 177 -11.91 -11.95 -3.49
C ALA A 177 -10.47 -11.82 -3.02
N VAL A 178 -10.14 -12.24 -1.79
CA VAL A 178 -8.74 -12.25 -1.31
C VAL A 178 -7.89 -13.26 -2.08
N TYR A 179 -8.41 -14.45 -2.38
CA TYR A 179 -7.68 -15.42 -3.22
C TYR A 179 -7.54 -14.93 -4.66
N THR A 180 -8.59 -14.35 -5.23
CA THR A 180 -8.56 -13.73 -6.55
C THR A 180 -7.54 -12.59 -6.59
N SER A 181 -7.49 -11.76 -5.54
CA SER A 181 -6.47 -10.73 -5.41
C SER A 181 -5.07 -11.32 -5.47
N LEU A 182 -4.76 -12.35 -4.67
CA LEU A 182 -3.44 -12.98 -4.69
C LEU A 182 -3.05 -13.46 -6.10
N ILE A 183 -3.95 -14.17 -6.77
CA ILE A 183 -3.70 -14.73 -8.11
C ILE A 183 -3.51 -13.60 -9.13
N TRP A 184 -4.42 -12.62 -9.13
CA TRP A 184 -4.40 -11.51 -10.08
C TRP A 184 -3.17 -10.62 -9.90
N SER A 185 -2.76 -10.37 -8.65
CA SER A 185 -1.50 -9.70 -8.33
C SER A 185 -0.28 -10.41 -8.90
N LEU A 186 -0.21 -11.74 -8.81
CA LEU A 186 0.91 -12.48 -9.39
C LEU A 186 0.92 -12.42 -10.92
N VAL A 187 -0.25 -12.41 -11.56
CA VAL A 187 -0.37 -12.20 -13.01
C VAL A 187 0.15 -10.82 -13.40
N ILE A 188 -0.29 -9.76 -12.73
CA ILE A 188 0.19 -8.39 -12.99
C ILE A 188 1.70 -8.30 -12.72
N TRP A 189 2.17 -8.86 -11.61
CA TRP A 189 3.59 -8.79 -11.25
C TRP A 189 4.50 -9.40 -12.31
N ILE A 190 4.12 -10.55 -12.87
CA ILE A 190 4.94 -11.24 -13.90
C ILE A 190 4.79 -10.55 -15.26
N PHE A 191 3.56 -10.36 -15.74
CA PHE A 191 3.32 -9.94 -17.13
C PHE A 191 3.22 -8.43 -17.30
N GLY A 192 2.71 -7.71 -16.29
CA GLY A 192 2.51 -6.27 -16.32
C GLY A 192 3.67 -5.46 -15.76
N GLU A 193 4.34 -5.97 -14.71
CA GLU A 193 5.44 -5.26 -14.03
C GLU A 193 6.83 -5.85 -14.31
N GLY A 194 6.94 -6.96 -15.06
CA GLY A 194 8.23 -7.59 -15.36
C GLY A 194 8.99 -8.00 -14.10
N MET A 195 8.27 -8.56 -13.12
CA MET A 195 8.77 -8.88 -11.77
C MET A 195 9.34 -7.67 -11.03
N GLY A 196 8.81 -6.48 -11.31
CA GLY A 196 9.17 -5.21 -10.67
C GLY A 196 10.65 -4.88 -10.78
N ASN A 197 11.24 -5.09 -11.96
CA ASN A 197 12.64 -4.74 -12.26
C ASN A 197 13.71 -5.43 -11.39
N LEU A 198 13.35 -6.52 -10.68
CA LEU A 198 14.28 -7.27 -9.84
C LEU A 198 15.50 -7.83 -10.61
N PHE A 199 15.33 -8.10 -11.91
CA PHE A 199 16.35 -8.72 -12.75
C PHE A 199 16.94 -7.78 -13.81
N SER A 200 16.59 -6.48 -13.76
CA SER A 200 17.13 -5.46 -14.64
C SER A 200 18.06 -4.54 -13.83
N ASN A 201 17.66 -3.29 -13.60
CA ASN A 201 18.33 -2.34 -12.70
C ASN A 201 17.36 -2.03 -11.55
N PRO A 202 17.52 -2.64 -10.37
CA PRO A 202 16.56 -2.48 -9.29
C PRO A 202 16.74 -1.12 -8.57
N SER A 203 15.65 -0.37 -8.43
CA SER A 203 15.58 0.87 -7.63
C SER A 203 14.21 1.00 -6.98
N PHE A 204 14.14 1.67 -5.84
CA PHE A 204 12.85 1.98 -5.24
C PHE A 204 12.01 2.91 -6.14
N PHE A 205 12.68 3.81 -6.87
CA PHE A 205 12.05 4.83 -7.71
C PHE A 205 11.48 4.27 -9.02
N ASN A 206 12.01 3.15 -9.53
CA ASN A 206 11.43 2.48 -10.70
C ASN A 206 10.45 1.36 -10.33
N GLY A 207 9.98 1.32 -9.08
CA GLY A 207 8.94 0.38 -8.68
C GLY A 207 9.45 -0.98 -8.22
N THR A 208 10.72 -1.16 -7.84
CA THR A 208 11.22 -2.44 -7.32
C THR A 208 10.77 -2.70 -5.87
N PRO A 209 10.19 -3.88 -5.52
CA PRO A 209 10.11 -5.12 -6.29
C PRO A 209 8.78 -5.33 -7.06
N GLY A 210 7.95 -4.30 -7.17
CA GLY A 210 6.67 -4.31 -7.87
C GLY A 210 5.50 -4.07 -6.92
N ALA A 211 4.56 -3.20 -7.29
CA ALA A 211 3.36 -2.92 -6.49
C ALA A 211 2.49 -4.17 -6.38
N ALA A 212 2.34 -4.90 -7.48
CA ALA A 212 1.58 -6.14 -7.53
C ALA A 212 2.18 -7.24 -6.63
N LEU A 213 3.51 -7.28 -6.44
CA LEU A 213 4.10 -8.20 -5.45
C LEU A 213 3.68 -7.84 -4.03
N ILE A 214 3.64 -6.54 -3.69
CA ILE A 214 3.17 -6.10 -2.38
C ILE A 214 1.71 -6.49 -2.20
N TYR A 215 0.84 -6.28 -3.19
CA TYR A 215 -0.53 -6.78 -3.16
C TYR A 215 -0.62 -8.28 -2.87
N ALA A 216 0.20 -9.10 -3.54
CA ALA A 216 0.23 -10.54 -3.33
C ALA A 216 0.59 -10.89 -1.87
N VAL A 217 1.59 -10.21 -1.30
CA VAL A 217 1.98 -10.38 0.11
C VAL A 217 0.86 -9.97 1.07
N LEU A 218 0.19 -8.84 0.81
CA LEU A 218 -0.94 -8.37 1.63
C LEU A 218 -2.12 -9.34 1.58
N SER A 219 -2.43 -9.88 0.41
CA SER A 219 -3.46 -10.92 0.24
C SER A 219 -3.09 -12.20 0.97
N LEU A 220 -1.82 -12.63 0.91
CA LEU A 220 -1.35 -13.77 1.68
C LEU A 220 -1.54 -13.55 3.19
N PHE A 221 -1.25 -12.37 3.71
CA PHE A 221 -1.48 -12.06 5.13
C PHE A 221 -2.96 -12.11 5.53
N LEU A 222 -3.88 -11.79 4.62
CA LEU A 222 -5.32 -11.90 4.87
C LEU A 222 -5.84 -13.35 4.78
N ILE A 223 -5.22 -14.18 3.95
CA ILE A 223 -5.50 -15.62 3.85
C ILE A 223 -5.03 -16.35 5.12
N LEU A 224 -3.90 -15.93 5.68
CA LEU A 224 -3.35 -16.57 6.87
C LEU A 224 -4.32 -16.51 8.06
N PRO A 225 -4.38 -17.59 8.88
CA PRO A 225 -5.21 -17.62 10.08
C PRO A 225 -5.04 -16.40 10.99
N LYS A 226 -6.15 -15.82 11.45
CA LYS A 226 -6.15 -14.63 12.32
C LYS A 226 -5.31 -14.75 13.59
N ARG A 227 -5.03 -15.96 14.07
CA ARG A 227 -4.11 -16.21 15.19
C ARG A 227 -2.72 -15.61 14.96
N TYR A 228 -2.21 -15.63 13.72
CA TYR A 228 -0.90 -15.05 13.38
C TYR A 228 -0.87 -13.53 13.53
N TRP A 229 -2.02 -12.86 13.38
CA TRP A 229 -2.18 -11.44 13.65
C TRP A 229 -2.23 -11.16 15.15
N LEU A 230 -2.97 -11.99 15.90
CA LEU A 230 -3.11 -11.86 17.37
C LEU A 230 -1.77 -12.07 18.09
N GLU A 231 -1.00 -13.06 17.67
CA GLU A 231 0.35 -13.36 18.18
C GLU A 231 1.41 -12.39 17.62
N GLY A 232 1.02 -11.53 16.68
CA GLY A 232 1.86 -10.51 16.05
C GLY A 232 2.97 -11.05 15.16
N HIS A 233 2.85 -12.31 14.68
CA HIS A 233 3.79 -12.88 13.71
C HIS A 233 3.81 -12.08 12.41
N ILE A 234 2.64 -11.68 11.92
CA ILE A 234 2.53 -10.87 10.69
C ILE A 234 3.27 -9.56 10.86
N ALA A 235 3.02 -8.81 11.94
CA ALA A 235 3.69 -7.53 12.15
C ALA A 235 5.21 -7.67 12.31
N ARG A 236 5.71 -8.69 13.02
CA ARG A 236 7.16 -8.95 13.11
C ARG A 236 7.76 -9.27 11.76
N PHE A 237 7.10 -10.13 11.00
CA PHE A 237 7.54 -10.53 9.66
C PHE A 237 7.55 -9.31 8.74
N SER A 238 6.45 -8.57 8.65
CA SER A 238 6.34 -7.36 7.82
C SER A 238 7.46 -6.37 8.12
N LEU A 239 7.67 -6.02 9.40
CA LEU A 239 8.72 -5.06 9.78
C LEU A 239 10.12 -5.56 9.39
N ARG A 240 10.42 -6.85 9.59
CA ARG A 240 11.72 -7.43 9.20
C ARG A 240 11.89 -7.52 7.69
N SER A 241 10.89 -8.01 6.97
CA SER A 241 10.92 -8.14 5.52
C SER A 241 11.05 -6.78 4.83
N LEU A 242 10.37 -5.75 5.35
CA LEU A 242 10.55 -4.38 4.90
C LEU A 242 11.95 -3.85 5.19
N SER A 243 12.50 -4.14 6.37
CA SER A 243 13.88 -3.77 6.72
C SER A 243 14.88 -4.37 5.74
N VAL A 244 14.71 -5.66 5.42
CA VAL A 244 15.52 -6.37 4.43
C VAL A 244 15.34 -5.75 3.04
N MET A 245 14.10 -5.42 2.64
CA MET A 245 13.82 -4.76 1.36
C MET A 245 14.55 -3.42 1.23
N TRP A 246 14.50 -2.58 2.27
CA TRP A 246 15.21 -1.29 2.26
C TRP A 246 16.72 -1.45 2.15
N ILE A 247 17.31 -2.41 2.87
CA ILE A 247 18.75 -2.71 2.75
C ILE A 247 19.08 -3.22 1.35
N PHE A 248 18.27 -4.13 0.81
CA PHE A 248 18.46 -4.65 -0.54
C PHE A 248 18.43 -3.53 -1.58
N LEU A 249 17.43 -2.65 -1.53
CA LEU A 249 17.30 -1.52 -2.46
C LEU A 249 18.43 -0.50 -2.29
N ALA A 250 18.86 -0.22 -1.07
CA ALA A 250 20.03 0.62 -0.82
C ALA A 250 21.31 0.03 -1.42
N ILE A 251 21.55 -1.27 -1.22
CA ILE A 251 22.72 -1.95 -1.80
C ILE A 251 22.62 -1.95 -3.33
N ALA A 252 21.44 -2.23 -3.89
CA ALA A 252 21.22 -2.21 -5.33
C ALA A 252 21.51 -0.83 -5.92
N GLU A 253 21.04 0.26 -5.32
CA GLU A 253 21.35 1.61 -5.80
C GLU A 253 22.83 1.99 -5.65
N LEU A 254 23.52 1.44 -4.66
CA LEU A 254 24.96 1.64 -4.45
C LEU A 254 25.86 0.81 -5.38
N ILE A 255 25.35 -0.21 -6.06
CA ILE A 255 26.12 -1.00 -7.02
C ILE A 255 26.35 -0.17 -8.29
N PRO A 256 27.60 0.17 -8.66
CA PRO A 256 27.86 1.03 -9.82
C PRO A 256 27.36 0.44 -11.15
N ALA A 257 27.30 -0.89 -11.26
CA ALA A 257 26.81 -1.58 -12.45
C ALA A 257 25.34 -1.26 -12.78
N ASN A 258 24.53 -0.82 -11.80
CA ASN A 258 23.15 -0.43 -12.02
C ASN A 258 22.98 1.00 -12.57
N GLY A 259 24.08 1.75 -12.73
CA GLY A 259 24.11 2.98 -13.53
C GLY A 259 23.61 4.27 -12.85
N TYR A 260 23.20 4.21 -11.59
CA TYR A 260 22.58 5.36 -10.88
C TYR A 260 23.52 6.52 -10.54
N TYR A 261 24.83 6.35 -10.70
CA TYR A 261 25.82 7.42 -10.55
C TYR A 261 25.99 8.29 -11.81
N THR A 262 25.32 7.94 -12.90
CA THR A 262 25.38 8.71 -14.15
C THR A 262 24.28 9.78 -14.19
N PRO A 263 24.46 10.88 -14.93
CA PRO A 263 23.43 11.92 -15.06
C PRO A 263 22.09 11.39 -15.56
N ASN A 264 22.07 10.30 -16.34
CA ASN A 264 20.85 9.72 -16.89
C ASN A 264 20.25 8.60 -16.02
N GLY A 265 20.90 8.19 -14.91
CA GLY A 265 20.44 7.09 -14.07
C GLY A 265 19.08 7.37 -13.41
N LEU A 266 19.10 7.95 -12.21
CA LEU A 266 17.86 8.31 -11.51
C LEU A 266 17.06 9.42 -12.22
N PHE A 267 17.74 10.30 -12.95
CA PHE A 267 17.12 11.38 -13.72
C PHE A 267 16.10 10.84 -14.72
N SER A 268 16.46 9.82 -15.52
CA SER A 268 15.58 9.35 -16.60
C SER A 268 14.26 8.82 -16.06
N ILE A 269 14.30 8.13 -14.91
CA ILE A 269 13.11 7.62 -14.22
C ILE A 269 12.14 8.77 -13.94
N ILE A 270 12.62 9.84 -13.29
CA ILE A 270 11.75 10.93 -12.83
C ILE A 270 11.39 11.89 -13.97
N ALA A 271 12.32 12.15 -14.89
CA ALA A 271 12.08 13.02 -16.05
C ALA A 271 11.04 12.41 -17.01
N THR A 272 10.99 11.09 -17.16
CA THR A 272 9.92 10.46 -17.95
C THR A 272 8.55 10.71 -17.33
N LEU A 273 8.43 10.66 -16.00
CA LEU A 273 7.19 10.96 -15.29
C LEU A 273 6.77 12.42 -15.47
N SER A 274 7.71 13.37 -15.37
CA SER A 274 7.40 14.80 -15.48
C SER A 274 6.82 15.20 -16.85
N ASN A 275 7.15 14.44 -17.90
CA ASN A 275 6.66 14.69 -19.26
C ASN A 275 5.25 14.14 -19.53
N MET A 276 4.64 13.41 -18.58
CA MET A 276 3.27 12.91 -18.73
C MET A 276 2.24 14.05 -18.59
N PRO A 277 1.07 13.98 -19.25
CA PRO A 277 0.00 14.97 -19.07
C PRO A 277 -0.52 14.99 -17.63
N GLN A 278 -0.19 16.06 -16.87
CA GLN A 278 -0.53 16.17 -15.46
C GLN A 278 -0.60 17.63 -14.96
N PRO A 279 -1.14 17.88 -13.74
CA PRO A 279 -1.18 19.23 -13.18
C PRO A 279 0.21 19.87 -13.07
N GLN A 280 0.31 21.16 -13.43
CA GLN A 280 1.59 21.87 -13.52
C GLN A 280 2.39 21.85 -12.21
N PHE A 281 1.74 21.89 -11.05
CA PHE A 281 2.44 21.88 -9.77
C PHE A 281 3.15 20.53 -9.50
N ILE A 282 2.66 19.43 -10.08
CA ILE A 282 3.28 18.11 -9.95
C ILE A 282 4.45 18.01 -10.93
N SER A 283 4.21 18.30 -12.21
CA SER A 283 5.25 18.22 -13.26
C SER A 283 6.43 19.14 -12.94
N THR A 284 6.19 20.39 -12.51
CA THR A 284 7.28 21.31 -12.13
C THR A 284 8.07 20.86 -10.91
N SER A 285 7.43 20.17 -9.96
CA SER A 285 8.10 19.58 -8.80
C SER A 285 9.00 18.42 -9.22
N LEU A 286 8.52 17.57 -10.14
CA LEU A 286 9.29 16.46 -10.72
C LEU A 286 10.44 16.97 -11.59
N GLU A 287 10.22 17.98 -12.42
CA GLU A 287 11.29 18.64 -13.21
C GLU A 287 12.37 19.23 -12.29
N SER A 288 11.97 19.83 -11.18
CA SER A 288 12.89 20.43 -10.21
C SER A 288 13.79 19.38 -9.55
N ILE A 289 13.21 18.26 -9.08
CA ILE A 289 14.00 17.19 -8.47
C ILE A 289 14.84 16.44 -9.52
N ALA A 290 14.29 16.18 -10.72
CA ALA A 290 15.04 15.58 -11.83
C ALA A 290 16.25 16.44 -12.21
N SER A 291 16.07 17.76 -12.32
CA SER A 291 17.16 18.70 -12.61
C SER A 291 18.19 18.78 -11.48
N ALA A 292 17.79 18.56 -10.22
CA ALA A 292 18.73 18.47 -9.11
C ALA A 292 19.56 17.18 -9.18
N ILE A 293 18.92 16.05 -9.49
CA ILE A 293 19.57 14.75 -9.69
C ILE A 293 20.54 14.78 -10.88
N PHE A 294 20.14 15.39 -12.00
CA PHE A 294 21.01 15.50 -13.18
C PHE A 294 22.28 16.31 -12.89
N ARG A 295 22.18 17.35 -12.06
CA ARG A 295 23.32 18.21 -11.69
C ARG A 295 24.32 17.52 -10.77
N ASP A 296 23.85 16.68 -9.85
CA ASP A 296 24.71 15.95 -8.91
C ASP A 296 24.19 14.51 -8.68
N PRO A 297 24.35 13.63 -9.69
CA PRO A 297 23.77 12.29 -9.64
C PRO A 297 24.38 11.46 -8.51
N VAL A 298 25.65 11.70 -8.19
CA VAL A 298 26.37 10.98 -7.13
C VAL A 298 25.81 11.35 -5.76
N ALA A 299 25.68 12.65 -5.44
CA ALA A 299 25.18 13.06 -4.14
C ALA A 299 23.73 12.60 -3.90
N TRP A 300 22.86 12.70 -4.92
CA TRP A 300 21.47 12.28 -4.79
C TRP A 300 21.33 10.76 -4.65
N ASN A 301 22.05 9.96 -5.46
CA ASN A 301 22.02 8.50 -5.36
C ASN A 301 22.52 8.04 -3.98
N ILE A 302 23.64 8.59 -3.51
CA ILE A 302 24.16 8.30 -2.16
C ILE A 302 23.15 8.72 -1.09
N GLY A 303 22.56 9.91 -1.21
CA GLY A 303 21.58 10.42 -0.25
C GLY A 303 20.36 9.51 -0.12
N PHE A 304 19.74 9.13 -1.23
CA PHE A 304 18.59 8.21 -1.22
C PHE A 304 18.96 6.82 -0.72
N SER A 305 20.10 6.28 -1.17
CA SER A 305 20.63 5.00 -0.69
C SER A 305 20.87 5.00 0.83
N LEU A 306 21.44 6.07 1.38
CA LEU A 306 21.68 6.21 2.83
C LEU A 306 20.38 6.31 3.62
N ILE A 307 19.36 7.00 3.10
CA ILE A 307 18.03 7.04 3.74
C ILE A 307 17.43 5.63 3.77
N MET A 308 17.44 4.90 2.65
CA MET A 308 16.95 3.52 2.61
C MET A 308 17.75 2.61 3.54
N LEU A 309 19.08 2.69 3.55
CA LEU A 309 19.92 1.91 4.46
C LEU A 309 19.60 2.22 5.93
N MET A 310 19.44 3.51 6.27
CA MET A 310 19.05 3.94 7.61
C MET A 310 17.69 3.35 8.01
N LEU A 311 16.66 3.46 7.16
CA LEU A 311 15.34 2.88 7.42
C LEU A 311 15.45 1.36 7.61
N GLY A 312 16.19 0.69 6.73
CA GLY A 312 16.43 -0.75 6.81
C GLY A 312 17.08 -1.18 8.12
N VAL A 313 18.14 -0.49 8.54
CA VAL A 313 18.83 -0.77 9.81
C VAL A 313 17.93 -0.47 11.02
N MET A 314 17.24 0.68 11.01
CA MET A 314 16.34 1.10 12.09
C MET A 314 15.21 0.09 12.34
N GLY A 315 14.68 -0.53 11.29
CA GLY A 315 13.58 -1.48 11.41
C GLY A 315 13.90 -2.77 12.18
N PHE A 316 15.19 -3.11 12.36
CA PHE A 316 15.61 -4.21 13.23
C PHE A 316 15.59 -3.85 14.73
N PHE A 317 15.61 -2.56 15.09
CA PHE A 317 15.69 -2.10 16.48
C PHE A 317 14.32 -1.72 17.06
N VAL A 318 13.81 -2.55 17.96
CA VAL A 318 12.46 -2.41 18.56
C VAL A 318 12.27 -1.08 19.31
N LYS A 319 13.32 -0.56 19.96
CA LYS A 319 13.27 0.68 20.75
C LYS A 319 12.95 1.92 19.90
N SER A 320 13.34 1.90 18.63
CA SER A 320 13.15 3.04 17.70
C SER A 320 11.92 2.88 16.83
N ARG A 321 11.02 1.94 17.13
CA ARG A 321 9.96 1.54 16.20
C ARG A 321 9.01 2.66 15.81
N LYS A 322 8.51 3.48 16.75
CA LYS A 322 7.62 4.60 16.39
C LYS A 322 8.33 5.60 15.48
N VAL A 323 9.60 5.89 15.78
CA VAL A 323 10.44 6.78 14.96
C VAL A 323 10.64 6.18 13.58
N PHE A 324 11.02 4.90 13.50
CA PHE A 324 11.17 4.16 12.24
C PHE A 324 9.90 4.20 11.39
N LEU A 325 8.74 3.91 11.99
CA LEU A 325 7.46 3.94 11.29
C LEU A 325 7.15 5.35 10.78
N THR A 326 7.32 6.39 11.61
CA THR A 326 7.08 7.78 11.20
C THR A 326 8.02 8.21 10.07
N LEU A 327 9.32 7.96 10.19
CA LEU A 327 10.30 8.32 9.16
C LEU A 327 10.03 7.56 7.86
N THR A 328 9.64 6.29 7.95
CA THR A 328 9.27 5.52 6.76
C THR A 328 8.03 6.09 6.10
N MET A 329 7.00 6.47 6.87
CA MET A 329 5.80 7.10 6.31
C MET A 329 6.13 8.44 5.62
N ILE A 330 7.04 9.23 6.18
CA ILE A 330 7.52 10.47 5.54
C ILE A 330 8.25 10.15 4.24
N TRP A 331 9.15 9.16 4.24
CA TRP A 331 9.86 8.73 3.05
C TRP A 331 8.93 8.19 1.95
N LEU A 332 7.93 7.39 2.33
CA LEU A 332 6.92 6.88 1.41
C LEU A 332 6.07 8.01 0.82
N ALA A 333 5.69 9.02 1.61
CA ALA A 333 4.96 10.18 1.11
C ALA A 333 5.82 11.03 0.15
N PHE A 334 7.09 11.26 0.50
CA PHE A 334 8.04 11.97 -0.35
C PHE A 334 8.24 11.26 -1.69
N SER A 335 8.54 9.96 -1.65
CA SER A 335 8.79 9.16 -2.85
C SER A 335 7.54 8.93 -3.69
N TRP A 336 6.36 8.83 -3.06
CA TRP A 336 5.11 8.70 -3.80
C TRP A 336 4.85 9.93 -4.67
N TRP A 337 5.11 11.13 -4.13
CA TRP A 337 5.01 12.37 -4.88
C TRP A 337 6.17 12.52 -5.87
N LEU A 338 7.41 12.62 -5.39
CA LEU A 338 8.55 13.09 -6.19
C LEU A 338 9.32 11.98 -6.91
N GLY A 339 8.98 10.72 -6.65
CA GLY A 339 9.65 9.56 -7.23
C GLY A 339 8.75 8.68 -8.10
N GLN A 340 7.47 8.59 -7.74
CA GLN A 340 6.48 7.70 -8.37
C GLN A 340 5.31 8.46 -9.00
N ASP A 341 5.32 9.80 -8.97
CA ASP A 341 4.31 10.66 -9.62
C ASP A 341 2.84 10.33 -9.27
N PHE A 342 2.62 9.89 -8.03
CA PHE A 342 1.37 9.30 -7.53
C PHE A 342 0.87 8.03 -8.24
N GLY A 343 1.23 7.81 -9.52
CA GLY A 343 0.94 6.63 -10.32
C GLY A 343 -0.29 6.71 -11.22
N PHE A 344 -1.11 7.76 -11.11
CA PHE A 344 -2.43 7.78 -11.74
C PHE A 344 -2.68 8.94 -12.73
N PHE A 345 -1.74 9.86 -12.89
CA PHE A 345 -1.84 10.92 -13.91
C PHE A 345 -1.33 10.41 -15.28
N GLY A 346 -1.58 11.16 -16.36
CA GLY A 346 -1.02 10.85 -17.68
C GLY A 346 -1.81 9.89 -18.58
N GLY A 347 -3.01 9.45 -18.19
CA GLY A 347 -3.91 8.65 -19.05
C GLY A 347 -3.66 7.14 -19.03
N MET A 348 -2.50 6.70 -18.54
CA MET A 348 -2.06 5.30 -18.50
C MET A 348 -1.68 4.81 -17.10
N GLY A 349 -2.03 5.56 -16.06
CA GLY A 349 -1.77 5.16 -14.68
C GLY A 349 -2.65 4.00 -14.24
N THR A 350 -2.06 2.88 -13.84
CA THR A 350 -2.79 1.63 -13.54
C THR A 350 -3.15 1.45 -12.08
N ASP A 351 -2.39 2.09 -11.20
CA ASP A 351 -2.47 1.90 -9.76
C ASP A 351 -1.84 3.08 -9.00
N LEU A 352 -1.87 3.02 -7.66
CA LEU A 352 -1.28 4.02 -6.79
C LEU A 352 0.23 3.87 -6.55
N ASN A 353 0.93 2.99 -7.30
CA ASN A 353 2.30 2.56 -7.08
C ASN A 353 2.54 1.83 -5.73
N MET A 354 3.81 1.49 -5.47
CA MET A 354 4.21 0.73 -4.28
C MET A 354 4.02 1.50 -2.97
N SER A 355 4.28 2.82 -2.95
CA SER A 355 4.39 3.57 -1.70
C SER A 355 3.11 3.52 -0.83
N PRO A 356 1.90 3.69 -1.38
CA PRO A 356 0.65 3.53 -0.62
C PRO A 356 0.40 2.11 -0.10
N LEU A 357 0.80 1.07 -0.84
CA LEU A 357 0.68 -0.32 -0.40
C LEU A 357 1.63 -0.64 0.76
N LEU A 358 2.87 -0.15 0.67
CA LEU A 358 3.83 -0.25 1.77
C LEU A 358 3.32 0.51 2.99
N ALA A 359 2.80 1.72 2.79
CA ALA A 359 2.20 2.53 3.86
C ALA A 359 1.04 1.80 4.54
N LEU A 360 0.15 1.17 3.76
CA LEU A 360 -0.93 0.34 4.29
C LEU A 360 -0.38 -0.81 5.15
N MET A 361 0.68 -1.49 4.69
CA MET A 361 1.33 -2.56 5.45
C MET A 361 1.93 -2.05 6.77
N TYR A 362 2.56 -0.88 6.75
CA TYR A 362 3.12 -0.23 7.94
C TYR A 362 2.05 0.21 8.94
N VAL A 363 0.97 0.84 8.47
CA VAL A 363 -0.16 1.26 9.32
C VAL A 363 -0.86 0.05 9.92
N ALA A 364 -1.06 -1.04 9.16
CA ALA A 364 -1.59 -2.29 9.69
C ALA A 364 -0.72 -2.86 10.83
N CYS A 365 0.58 -2.58 10.80
CA CYS A 365 1.53 -2.99 11.84
C CYS A 365 1.71 -1.95 12.96
N TRP A 366 1.05 -0.79 12.92
CA TRP A 366 1.32 0.33 13.85
C TRP A 366 1.03 -0.04 15.31
N TRP A 367 -0.08 -0.74 15.56
CA TRP A 367 -0.53 -1.12 16.90
C TRP A 367 0.11 -2.39 17.47
N TYR A 368 0.97 -3.06 16.71
CA TYR A 368 1.72 -4.21 17.23
C TYR A 368 2.59 -3.77 18.44
N GLY A 369 2.92 -4.64 19.39
CA GLY A 369 3.96 -4.41 20.41
C GLY A 369 3.74 -3.38 21.53
N GLY A 370 2.66 -2.58 21.55
CA GLY A 370 2.41 -1.61 22.64
C GLY A 370 2.12 -2.21 24.02
N ALA A 371 2.07 -3.54 24.13
CA ALA A 371 1.78 -4.26 25.36
C ALA A 371 3.03 -4.75 26.11
N ARG A 372 4.25 -4.58 25.56
CA ARG A 372 5.48 -5.09 26.17
C ARG A 372 6.07 -4.15 27.22
N ASP A 373 5.79 -2.86 27.13
CA ASP A 373 6.24 -1.84 28.10
C ASP A 373 5.33 -1.75 29.35
N ASP A 374 4.27 -2.56 29.40
CA ASP A 374 3.40 -2.76 30.59
C ASP A 374 3.87 -3.96 31.43
N GLU A 375 5.16 -4.30 31.40
CA GLU A 375 5.72 -5.21 32.39
C GLU A 375 5.74 -4.53 33.77
N HIS A 376 5.02 -5.14 34.71
CA HIS A 376 5.00 -4.90 36.16
C HIS A 376 3.91 -3.99 36.77
N LEU A 377 2.63 -4.28 36.51
CA LEU A 377 1.65 -4.20 37.61
C LEU A 377 1.72 -5.50 38.43
N ILE A 378 2.77 -5.60 39.26
CA ILE A 378 2.88 -6.62 40.31
C ILE A 378 1.84 -6.28 41.38
N VAL A 379 0.71 -6.98 41.39
CA VAL A 379 -0.21 -6.95 42.54
C VAL A 379 0.36 -7.83 43.63
N ARG A 380 1.05 -7.23 44.61
CA ARG A 380 1.35 -7.87 45.90
C ARG A 380 0.03 -8.06 46.66
N SER A 381 -0.21 -9.26 47.18
CA SER A 381 -1.36 -9.53 48.05
C SER A 381 -1.25 -8.68 49.32
N VAL A 382 -2.31 -7.94 49.66
CA VAL A 382 -2.50 -7.42 51.02
C VAL A 382 -3.49 -8.35 51.72
N ASN A 383 -3.06 -8.80 52.90
CA ASN A 383 -3.79 -9.53 53.94
C ASN A 383 -4.05 -11.04 53.76
N LYS A 384 -3.14 -11.79 54.40
CA LYS A 384 -3.47 -12.98 55.20
C LYS A 384 -4.22 -12.52 56.45
N LYS A 385 -5.32 -13.23 56.77
CA LYS A 385 -6.22 -13.10 57.93
C LYS A 385 -7.42 -12.18 57.70
N GLU A 386 -8.51 -12.80 57.25
CA GLU A 386 -9.82 -12.63 57.90
C GLU A 386 -10.73 -13.79 57.47
N THR A 387 -11.04 -14.64 58.43
CA THR A 387 -12.09 -15.66 58.36
C THR A 387 -13.45 -14.96 58.46
N LEU A 388 -14.27 -15.04 57.41
CA LEU A 388 -15.69 -14.69 57.50
C LEU A 388 -16.53 -15.83 56.92
N HIS A 389 -17.34 -16.41 57.80
CA HIS A 389 -18.33 -17.44 57.52
C HIS A 389 -19.40 -16.92 56.54
N ALA A 390 -19.69 -17.70 55.51
CA ALA A 390 -20.85 -17.48 54.65
C ALA A 390 -22.06 -18.23 55.21
N HIS A 391 -23.09 -17.50 55.66
CA HIS A 391 -24.44 -18.03 55.76
C HIS A 391 -25.13 -17.91 54.41
N ARG A 392 -25.73 -19.02 53.95
CA ARG A 392 -26.69 -19.05 52.84
C ARG A 392 -27.98 -18.37 53.28
N GLY A 393 -28.48 -17.46 52.45
CA GLY A 393 -29.85 -16.99 52.38
C GLY A 393 -30.19 -16.80 50.91
#